data_AF-A0A3D5I1U7-F1
#
_entry.id   AF-A0A3D5I1U7-F1
#
_cell.length_a   1.000
_cell.length_b   1.000
_cell.length_c   1.000
_cell.angle_alpha   90.00
_cell.angle_beta   90.00
_cell.angle_gamma   90.00
#
_symmetry.space_group_name_H-M   'P 1'
#
loop_
_entity.id
_entity.type
_entity.pdbx_description
1 polymer ?
#
loop_
_entity_poly.entity_id
_entity_poly.type
_entity_poly.pdbx_seq_one_letter_code
_entity_poly.pdbx_strand_id
1 'polypeptide(L)' 'MVVDQSDVPLDQADEHQAQSEPLQMPYEHGCVIVREHANTFRVRHQRFPGRHWETNDLNTARMICDELNCE' A
#
# COMPACT_ATOMS: atom_id res chain seq x y z
N MET A 1 -9.62 -17.56 -51.10
CA MET A 1 -10.18 -17.68 -49.74
C MET A 1 -9.36 -18.71 -48.99
N VAL A 2 -8.39 -18.25 -48.20
CA VAL A 2 -7.82 -18.99 -47.08
C VAL A 2 -7.56 -17.94 -46.00
N VAL A 3 -8.21 -18.13 -44.87
CA VAL A 3 -8.05 -17.32 -43.65
C VAL A 3 -7.12 -18.13 -42.73
N ASP A 4 -6.64 -17.48 -41.66
CA ASP A 4 -5.94 -18.05 -40.50
C ASP A 4 -4.40 -17.94 -40.59
N GLN A 5 -3.66 -17.34 -39.65
CA GLN A 5 -3.87 -17.27 -38.21
C GLN A 5 -3.04 -16.09 -37.65
N SER A 6 -3.61 -15.37 -36.70
CA SER A 6 -3.10 -14.15 -36.06
C SER A 6 -1.73 -14.34 -35.39
N ASP A 7 -0.73 -13.56 -35.81
CA ASP A 7 0.50 -13.33 -35.05
C ASP A 7 0.13 -12.42 -33.86
N VAL A 8 -0.20 -13.06 -32.74
CA VAL A 8 -0.37 -12.42 -31.45
C VAL A 8 0.96 -11.75 -31.09
N PRO A 9 1.02 -10.43 -30.84
CA PRO A 9 2.19 -9.89 -30.19
C PRO A 9 2.30 -10.61 -28.84
N LEU A 10 3.45 -11.21 -28.59
CA LEU A 10 3.83 -11.66 -27.26
C LEU A 10 3.62 -10.47 -26.34
N ASP A 11 2.50 -10.50 -25.63
CA ASP A 11 2.35 -9.96 -24.30
C ASP A 11 3.53 -10.55 -23.53
N GLN A 12 4.65 -9.83 -23.54
CA GLN A 12 5.71 -10.00 -22.57
C GLN A 12 5.00 -9.77 -21.26
N ALA A 13 4.47 -10.87 -20.73
CA ALA A 13 4.02 -11.02 -19.37
C ALA A 13 5.09 -10.34 -18.54
N ASP A 14 4.72 -9.13 -18.12
CA ASP A 14 5.41 -8.31 -17.15
C ASP A 14 5.85 -9.29 -16.08
N GLU A 15 7.17 -9.53 -16.07
CA GLU A 15 7.81 -10.35 -15.08
C GLU A 15 7.24 -9.87 -13.77
N HIS A 16 6.46 -10.75 -13.13
CA HIS A 16 5.87 -10.55 -11.82
C HIS A 16 7.00 -10.38 -10.81
N GLN A 17 7.70 -9.25 -10.88
CA GLN A 17 8.13 -8.55 -9.73
C GLN A 17 6.83 -8.19 -9.03
N ALA A 18 6.34 -9.12 -8.20
CA ALA A 18 5.64 -8.77 -6.99
C ALA A 18 6.63 -7.95 -6.13
N GLN A 19 7.02 -6.77 -6.64
CA GLN A 19 7.32 -5.62 -5.83
C GLN A 19 6.11 -5.56 -4.93
N SER A 20 6.30 -5.91 -3.67
CA SER A 20 5.21 -5.91 -2.71
C SER A 20 4.78 -4.46 -2.61
N GLU A 21 3.85 -4.06 -3.47
CA GLU A 21 3.38 -2.69 -3.52
C GLU A 21 2.93 -2.36 -2.10
N PRO A 22 3.42 -1.24 -1.53
CA PRO A 22 3.16 -0.96 -0.14
C PRO A 22 1.65 -0.91 0.06
N LEU A 23 1.10 -1.84 0.85
CA LEU A 23 -0.34 -1.96 1.02
C LEU A 23 -0.80 -0.77 1.85
N GLN A 24 -1.42 0.21 1.20
CA GLN A 24 -1.96 1.39 1.85
C GLN A 24 -3.36 1.07 2.36
N MET A 25 -3.50 1.13 3.68
CA MET A 25 -4.76 0.98 4.39
C MET A 25 -5.20 2.38 4.85
N PRO A 26 -6.15 3.03 4.15
CA PRO A 26 -6.70 4.29 4.61
C PRO A 26 -7.41 4.07 5.95
N TYR A 27 -7.22 5.02 6.86
CA TYR A 27 -7.85 5.04 8.18
C TYR A 27 -8.68 6.32 8.31
N GLU A 28 -9.50 6.40 9.35
CA GLU A 28 -10.40 7.53 9.55
C GLU A 28 -9.64 8.84 9.81
N HIS A 29 -10.35 9.97 9.58
CA HIS A 29 -9.89 11.34 9.84
C HIS A 29 -8.55 11.76 9.19
N GLY A 30 -8.18 11.11 8.09
CA GLY A 30 -6.98 11.45 7.32
C GLY A 30 -5.72 10.75 7.82
N CYS A 31 -5.85 9.72 8.65
CA CYS A 31 -4.76 8.81 8.95
C CYS A 31 -4.63 7.73 7.85
N VAL A 32 -3.40 7.32 7.53
CA VAL A 32 -3.10 6.32 6.51
C VAL A 32 -2.02 5.40 7.06
N ILE A 33 -2.28 4.09 7.03
CA ILE A 33 -1.33 3.07 7.44
C ILE A 33 -0.76 2.42 6.18
N VAL A 34 0.52 2.61 5.93
CA VAL A 34 1.24 2.06 4.79
C VAL A 34 2.02 0.84 5.24
N ARG A 35 1.75 -0.34 4.69
CA ARG A 35 2.54 -1.54 4.96
C ARG A 35 3.69 -1.63 3.95
N GLU A 36 4.92 -1.32 4.37
CA GLU A 36 6.12 -1.34 3.51
C GLU A 36 6.68 -2.77 3.36
N HIS A 37 6.65 -3.57 4.44
CA HIS A 37 7.13 -4.95 4.47
C HIS A 37 6.16 -5.85 5.23
N ALA A 38 6.38 -7.17 5.20
CA ALA A 38 5.53 -8.16 5.86
C ALA A 38 5.23 -7.80 7.34
N ASN A 39 6.21 -7.23 8.04
CA ASN A 39 6.11 -6.83 9.45
C ASN A 39 6.40 -5.35 9.68
N THR A 40 6.24 -4.46 8.69
CA THR A 40 6.53 -3.02 8.92
C THR A 40 5.37 -2.17 8.40
N PHE A 41 4.78 -1.41 9.31
CA PHE A 41 3.67 -0.50 9.09
C PHE A 41 4.11 0.92 9.42
N ARG A 42 3.79 1.84 8.51
CA ARG A 42 4.11 3.25 8.59
C ARG A 42 2.82 4.05 8.63
N VAL A 43 2.57 4.69 9.75
CA VAL A 43 1.41 5.56 9.96
C VAL A 43 1.76 6.96 9.51
N ARG A 44 0.92 7.55 8.65
CA ARG A 44 1.00 8.94 8.20
C ARG A 44 -0.34 9.61 8.49
N HIS A 45 -0.31 10.87 8.87
CA HIS A 45 -1.53 11.61 9.19
C HIS A 45 -1.59 12.92 8.41
N GLN A 46 -2.74 13.26 7.83
CA GLN A 46 -2.92 14.46 7.01
C GLN A 46 -2.69 15.75 7.81
N ARG A 47 -3.09 15.77 9.09
CA ARG A 47 -2.83 16.89 10.03
C ARG A 47 -1.34 17.08 10.33
N PHE A 48 -0.52 16.04 10.17
CA PHE A 48 0.91 16.06 10.47
C PHE A 48 1.73 15.60 9.25
N PRO A 49 1.75 16.37 8.14
CA PRO A 49 2.33 15.93 6.87
C PRO A 49 3.85 15.66 6.92
N GLY A 50 4.54 16.18 7.94
CA GLY A 50 5.97 15.94 8.18
C GLY A 50 6.30 14.87 9.23
N ARG A 51 5.29 14.28 9.89
CA ARG A 51 5.51 13.22 10.90
C ARG A 51 4.95 11.89 10.41
N HIS A 52 5.67 10.83 10.74
CA HIS A 52 5.23 9.47 10.52
C HIS A 52 5.70 8.62 11.70
N TRP A 53 5.00 7.51 11.92
CA TRP A 53 5.31 6.55 12.97
C TRP A 53 5.50 5.19 12.32
N GLU A 54 6.53 4.47 12.73
CA GLU A 54 6.81 3.14 12.23
C GLU A 54 6.59 2.13 13.35
N THR A 55 5.91 1.04 13.03
CA THR A 55 5.63 -0.04 13.96
C THR A 55 5.58 -1.36 13.22
N ASN A 56 5.86 -2.45 13.92
CA ASN A 56 5.81 -3.78 13.32
C ASN A 56 4.46 -4.48 13.53
N ASP A 57 3.54 -3.80 14.23
CA ASP A 57 2.24 -4.33 14.62
C ASP A 57 1.09 -3.49 14.05
N LEU A 58 0.19 -4.13 13.31
CA LEU A 58 -0.98 -3.46 12.74
C LEU A 58 -1.89 -2.87 13.82
N ASN A 59 -2.02 -3.55 14.96
CA ASN A 59 -2.83 -3.05 16.09
C ASN A 59 -2.25 -1.76 16.68
N THR A 60 -0.93 -1.71 16.84
CA THR A 60 -0.22 -0.49 17.27
C THR A 60 -0.38 0.63 16.23
N ALA A 61 -0.32 0.30 14.94
CA ALA A 61 -0.53 1.28 13.87
C ALA A 61 -1.93 1.91 13.92
N ARG A 62 -2.96 1.09 14.17
CA ARG A 62 -4.34 1.57 14.37
C ARG A 62 -4.48 2.43 15.62
N MET A 63 -3.93 1.97 16.75
CA MET A 63 -3.94 2.73 18.00
C MET A 63 -3.30 4.12 17.84
N ILE A 64 -2.16 4.21 17.14
CA ILE A 64 -1.53 5.50 16.83
C ILE A 64 -2.48 6.39 16.02
N CYS A 65 -3.15 5.85 15.00
CA CYS A 65 -4.14 6.62 14.26
C CYS A 65 -5.30 7.11 15.15
N ASP A 66 -5.84 6.26 16.03
CA ASP A 66 -6.91 6.65 16.96
C ASP A 66 -6.47 7.77 17.92
N GLU A 67 -5.25 7.69 18.45
CA GLU A 67 -4.71 8.74 19.32
C GLU A 67 -4.51 10.07 18.57
N LEU A 68 -3.99 10.02 17.34
CA LEU A 68 -3.81 11.22 16.50
C LEU A 68 -5.15 11.86 16.09
N ASN A 69 -6.21 11.05 16.00
CA ASN A 69 -7.56 11.49 15.67
C ASN A 69 -8.32 12.09 16.86
N CYS A 70 -7.95 11.74 18.10
CA CYS A 70 -8.64 12.19 19.31
C CYS A 70 -8.24 13.61 19.80
N GLU A 71 -7.26 14.27 19.17
CA GLU A 71 -6.86 15.66 19.48
C GLU A 71 -7.67 16.75 18.75
#